data_AF-A0A7J9ZGZ6-F1
#
_entry.id   AF-A0A7J9ZGZ6-F1
#
_cell.length_a   1.000
_cell.length_b   1.000
_cell.length_c   1.000
_cell.angle_alpha   90.00
_cell.angle_beta   90.00
_cell.angle_gamma   90.00
#
_symmetry.space_group_name_H-M   'P 1'
#
loop_
_entity.id
_entity.type
_entity.pdbx_description
1 polymer ?
#
loop_
_entity_poly.entity_id
_entity_poly.type
_entity_poly.pdbx_seq_one_letter_code
_entity_poly.pdbx_strand_id
1 'polypeptide(L)'
;MAGWTEGELDTIARTDELEIAPRREDGGRHGPTPIWVVRDGDDLYVRAYRGRAGSWFRAAVTVGQGHIRYDRAYVEPMLTGTAREAMLRLVPR
;
A
#
# COMPACT_ATOMS: atom_id res chain seq x y z
N MET A 1 -6.81 -1.94 17.03
CA MET A 1 -6.58 -1.72 15.60
C MET A 1 -7.81 -2.24 14.88
N ALA A 2 -8.47 -1.40 14.10
CA ALA A 2 -9.58 -1.85 13.28
C ALA A 2 -8.99 -2.62 12.09
N GLY A 3 -9.54 -3.80 11.79
CA GLY A 3 -9.25 -4.47 10.52
C GLY A 3 -9.86 -3.72 9.35
N TRP A 4 -9.54 -4.13 8.13
CA TRP A 4 -10.26 -3.63 6.95
C TRP A 4 -11.74 -3.96 7.12
N THR A 5 -12.61 -3.02 6.77
CA THR A 5 -14.03 -3.33 6.64
C THR A 5 -14.27 -4.14 5.38
N GLU A 6 -15.30 -4.98 5.38
CA GLU A 6 -15.68 -5.77 4.20
C GLU A 6 -15.98 -4.88 2.98
N GLY A 7 -16.59 -3.71 3.21
CA GLY A 7 -16.84 -2.72 2.15
C GLY A 7 -15.56 -2.13 1.55
N GLU A 8 -14.51 -1.92 2.35
CA GLU A 8 -13.20 -1.49 1.85
C GLU A 8 -12.53 -2.61 1.05
N LEU A 9 -12.51 -3.83 1.58
CA LEU A 9 -11.96 -4.99 0.88
C LEU A 9 -12.65 -5.24 -0.45
N ASP A 10 -13.98 -5.13 -0.51
CA ASP A 10 -14.76 -5.30 -1.73
C ASP A 10 -14.53 -4.18 -2.73
N THR A 11 -14.38 -2.95 -2.27
CA THR A 11 -14.07 -1.81 -3.13
C THR A 11 -12.67 -1.95 -3.72
N ILE A 12 -11.69 -2.32 -2.89
CA ILE A 12 -10.31 -2.52 -3.32
C ILE A 12 -10.20 -3.74 -4.25
N ALA A 13 -10.93 -4.83 -3.99
CA ALA A 13 -10.92 -6.01 -4.86
C ALA A 13 -11.55 -5.76 -6.24
N ARG A 14 -12.43 -4.75 -6.37
CA ARG A 14 -13.00 -4.33 -7.65
C ARG A 14 -12.09 -3.38 -8.45
N THR A 15 -11.04 -2.81 -7.84
CA THR A 15 -10.08 -1.97 -8.54
C THR A 15 -8.84 -2.80 -8.88
N ASP A 16 -8.49 -2.88 -10.16
CA ASP A 16 -7.26 -3.56 -10.59
C ASP A 16 -6.00 -2.82 -10.09
N GLU A 17 -6.14 -1.52 -9.81
CA GLU A 17 -5.05 -0.61 -9.46
C GLU A 17 -5.45 0.37 -8.35
N LEU A 18 -4.49 0.73 -7.50
CA LEU A 18 -4.57 1.82 -6.54
C LEU A 18 -3.36 2.74 -6.66
N GLU A 19 -3.41 3.93 -6.07
CA GLU A 19 -2.20 4.74 -5.92
C GLU A 19 -1.59 4.58 -4.54
N ILE A 20 -0.28 4.38 -4.47
CA ILE A 20 0.48 4.36 -3.23
C ILE A 20 1.36 5.61 -3.10
N ALA A 21 1.33 6.24 -1.93
CA ALA A 21 2.15 7.40 -1.59
C ALA A 21 2.80 7.22 -0.21
N PRO A 22 3.95 6.50 -0.14
CA PRO A 22 4.69 6.34 1.10
C PRO A 22 5.16 7.69 1.66
N ARG A 23 5.25 7.78 2.99
CA ARG A 23 5.90 8.91 3.63
C ARG A 23 7.41 8.85 3.42
N ARG A 24 8.03 10.02 3.37
CA ARG A 24 9.49 10.22 3.38
C ARG A 24 9.95 10.43 4.82
N GLU A 25 11.25 10.25 5.06
CA GLU A 25 11.86 10.51 6.36
C GLU A 25 11.74 11.98 6.79
N ASP A 26 11.70 12.90 5.82
CA ASP A 26 11.47 14.34 6.03
C ASP A 26 10.00 14.69 6.36
N GLY A 27 9.12 13.70 6.49
CA GLY A 27 7.69 13.88 6.74
C GLY A 27 6.86 14.23 5.50
N GLY A 28 7.52 14.46 4.35
CA GLY A 28 6.89 14.63 3.06
C GLY A 28 6.27 13.34 2.53
N ARG A 29 5.58 13.42 1.39
CA ARG A 29 5.03 12.26 0.68
C ARG A 29 5.74 12.07 -0.65
N HIS A 30 5.97 10.81 -1.01
CA HIS A 30 6.25 10.49 -2.41
C HIS A 30 5.04 10.85 -3.28
N GLY A 31 5.30 11.18 -4.56
CA GLY A 31 4.22 11.33 -5.53
C GLY A 31 3.40 10.04 -5.64
N PRO A 32 2.08 10.13 -5.84
CA PRO A 32 1.23 8.96 -6.01
C PRO A 32 1.78 8.06 -7.12
N THR A 33 2.00 6.79 -6.80
CA THR A 33 2.49 5.78 -7.74
C THR A 33 1.38 4.77 -7.98
N PRO A 34 0.88 4.63 -9.22
CA PRO A 34 -0.07 3.57 -9.56
C PRO A 34 0.53 2.17 -9.34
N ILE A 35 -0.24 1.27 -8.73
CA ILE A 35 0.20 -0.10 -8.40
C ILE A 35 -0.96 -1.09 -8.35
N TRP A 36 -0.72 -2.30 -8.86
CA TRP A 36 -1.67 -3.41 -8.75
C TRP A 36 -1.77 -3.91 -7.30
N VAL A 37 -2.99 -4.23 -6.89
CA VAL A 37 -3.34 -4.77 -5.58
C VAL A 37 -3.93 -6.16 -5.73
N VAL A 38 -3.63 -7.04 -4.78
CA VAL A 38 -4.17 -8.40 -4.68
C VAL A 38 -4.83 -8.56 -3.33
N ARG A 39 -6.06 -9.08 -3.30
CA ARG A 39 -6.75 -9.53 -2.10
C ARG A 39 -6.54 -11.02 -1.90
N ASP A 40 -6.25 -11.43 -0.66
CA ASP A 40 -6.22 -12.82 -0.21
C ASP A 40 -6.95 -12.91 1.13
N GLY A 41 -8.18 -13.45 1.12
CA GLY A 41 -9.07 -13.39 2.28
C GLY A 41 -9.34 -11.95 2.72
N ASP A 42 -8.93 -11.61 3.94
CA ASP A 42 -9.07 -10.27 4.53
C ASP A 42 -7.79 -9.42 4.43
N ASP A 43 -6.81 -9.90 3.66
CA ASP A 43 -5.53 -9.24 3.46
C ASP A 43 -5.39 -8.63 2.08
N LEU A 44 -4.63 -7.54 2.03
CA LEU A 44 -4.31 -6.81 0.81
C LEU A 44 -2.80 -6.73 0.62
N TYR A 45 -2.35 -6.97 -0.61
CA TYR A 45 -0.94 -6.99 -0.98
C TYR A 45 -0.69 -6.15 -2.22
N VAL A 46 0.46 -5.47 -2.24
CA VAL A 46 0.97 -4.75 -3.43
C VAL A 46 2.37 -5.22 -3.74
N ARG A 47 2.76 -5.21 -5.01
CA ARG A 47 4.10 -5.63 -5.44
C ARG A 47 4.82 -4.53 -6.21
N ALA A 48 6.03 -4.18 -5.82
CA ALA A 48 6.84 -3.24 -6.56
C ALA A 48 7.36 -3.83 -7.87
N TYR A 49 6.89 -3.30 -9.00
CA TYR A 49 7.32 -3.75 -10.33
C TYR A 49 8.83 -3.53 -10.56
N ARG A 50 9.40 -2.42 -10.05
CA ARG A 50 10.86 -2.16 -10.07
C ARG A 50 11.62 -2.94 -9.00
N GLY A 51 10.97 -3.88 -8.33
CA GLY A 51 11.51 -4.62 -7.21
C GLY A 51 11.96 -3.71 -6.06
N ARG A 52 12.93 -4.21 -5.28
CA ARG A 52 13.48 -3.54 -4.09
C ARG A 52 14.18 -2.21 -4.40
N ALA A 53 14.55 -1.98 -5.66
CA ALA A 53 15.20 -0.76 -6.12
C ALA A 53 14.21 0.39 -6.44
N GLY A 54 12.91 0.16 -6.33
CA GLY A 54 11.89 1.22 -6.47
C GLY A 54 12.02 2.27 -5.36
N SER A 55 11.99 3.55 -5.72
CA SER A 55 12.11 4.66 -4.76
C SER A 55 10.97 4.68 -3.74
N TRP A 56 9.73 4.47 -4.19
CA TRP A 56 8.58 4.35 -3.30
C TRP A 56 8.70 3.13 -2.39
N PHE A 57 9.17 1.99 -2.92
CA PHE A 57 9.25 0.74 -2.16
C PHE A 57 10.26 0.85 -1.01
N ARG A 58 11.42 1.46 -1.27
CA ARG A 58 12.38 1.75 -0.21
C ARG A 58 11.79 2.63 0.88
N ALA A 59 11.12 3.72 0.50
CA ALA A 59 10.48 4.61 1.48
C ALA A 59 9.40 3.90 2.30
N ALA A 60 8.58 3.08 1.64
CA ALA A 60 7.57 2.24 2.28
C ALA A 60 8.17 1.29 3.32
N VAL A 61 9.25 0.60 2.97
CA VAL A 61 9.95 -0.34 3.88
C VAL A 61 10.64 0.39 5.03
N THR A 62 11.28 1.53 4.77
CA THR A 62 12.01 2.30 5.79
C THR A 62 11.06 2.94 6.80
N VAL A 63 9.99 3.59 6.33
CA VAL A 63 9.11 4.40 7.18
C VAL A 63 7.93 3.58 7.72
N GLY A 64 7.49 2.54 7.00
CA GLY A 64 6.35 1.69 7.39
C GLY A 64 4.99 2.40 7.37
N GLN A 65 4.93 3.64 6.86
CA GLN A 65 3.72 4.45 6.83
C GLN A 65 3.52 5.08 5.45
N GLY A 66 2.26 5.16 5.02
CA GLY A 66 1.91 5.76 3.75
C GLY A 66 0.43 6.05 3.63
N HIS A 67 0.03 6.42 2.41
CA HIS A 67 -1.35 6.55 2.01
C HIS A 67 -1.59 5.65 0.80
N ILE A 68 -2.77 5.08 0.71
CA ILE A 68 -3.29 4.51 -0.54
C ILE A 68 -4.53 5.28 -0.98
N ARG A 69 -4.78 5.31 -2.28
CA ARG A 69 -6.02 5.81 -2.86
C ARG A 69 -6.68 4.76 -3.73
N TYR A 70 -7.93 4.44 -3.40
CA TYR A 70 -8.83 3.63 -4.24
C TYR A 70 -10.13 4.41 -4.43
N ASP A 71 -10.75 4.31 -5.61
CA ASP A 71 -12.06 4.92 -5.93
C ASP A 71 -12.33 6.30 -5.29
N ARG A 72 -11.35 7.22 -5.44
CA ARG A 72 -11.32 8.61 -4.92
C ARG A 72 -11.16 8.79 -3.39
N ALA A 73 -11.15 7.73 -2.58
CA ALA A 73 -10.89 7.80 -1.15
C ALA A 73 -9.39 7.62 -0.85
N TYR A 74 -8.83 8.46 0.04
CA TYR A 74 -7.50 8.25 0.62
C TYR A 74 -7.63 7.59 1.98
N VAL A 75 -6.85 6.54 2.21
CA VAL A 75 -6.69 5.89 3.53
C VAL A 75 -5.21 5.82 3.88
N GLU A 76 -4.92 5.74 5.18
CA GLU A 76 -3.57 5.57 5.71
C GLU A 76 -3.31 4.12 6.12
N PRO A 77 -2.68 3.29 5.26
CA PRO A 77 -2.23 1.98 5.67
C PRO A 77 -0.81 2.02 6.26
N MET A 78 -0.56 1.10 7.18
CA MET A 78 0.76 0.60 7.51
C MET A 78 1.24 -0.36 6.40
N LEU A 79 2.53 -0.27 6.08
CA LEU A 79 3.20 -1.13 5.10
C LEU A 79 4.14 -2.05 5.87
N THR A 80 3.83 -3.34 5.97
CA THR A 80 4.64 -4.24 6.80
C THR A 80 5.81 -4.84 6.00
N GLY A 81 6.98 -4.85 6.63
CA GLY A 81 8.28 -5.14 6.02
C GLY A 81 8.61 -6.62 5.80
N THR A 82 7.68 -7.56 5.97
CA THR A 82 7.90 -8.98 5.63
C THR A 82 7.84 -9.17 4.11
N ALA A 83 8.71 -8.47 3.40
CA ALA A 83 8.77 -8.43 1.96
C ALA A 83 9.45 -9.68 1.40
N ARG A 84 8.66 -10.70 1.08
CA ARG A 84 9.07 -11.70 0.09
C ARG A 84 8.94 -11.05 -1.30
N GLU A 85 10.00 -11.12 -2.12
CA GLU A 85 9.92 -10.75 -3.55
C GLU A 85 9.38 -9.33 -3.88
N ALA A 86 9.69 -8.33 -3.05
CA ALA A 86 9.23 -6.93 -3.19
C ALA A 86 7.70 -6.73 -3.11
N MET A 87 7.02 -7.61 -2.37
CA MET A 87 5.62 -7.50 -1.99
C MET A 87 5.48 -6.87 -0.59
N LEU A 88 4.44 -6.05 -0.38
CA LEU A 88 4.09 -5.47 0.92
C LEU A 88 2.64 -5.78 1.24
N ARG A 89 2.36 -6.11 2.50
CA ARG A 89 1.00 -6.19 3.02
C ARG A 89 0.54 -4.80 3.45
N LEU A 90 -0.67 -4.42 3.03
CA LEU A 90 -1.35 -3.22 3.47
C LEU A 90 -2.16 -3.54 4.72
N VAL A 91 -1.87 -2.85 5.81
CA VAL A 91 -2.57 -3.03 7.09
C VAL A 91 -3.28 -1.71 7.41
N PRO A 92 -4.56 -1.71 7.78
CA PRO A 92 -5.26 -0.48 8.16
C PRO A 92 -4.70 0.03 9.49
N ARG A 93 -4.78 1.34 9.72
CA ARG A 93 -4.43 1.93 11.02
C ARG A 93 -5.46 1.61 12.10
#